data_AF-A0A7J8N2T7-F1
#
_entry.id   AF-A0A7J8N2T7-F1
#
_cell.length_a   1.000
_cell.length_b   1.000
_cell.length_c   1.000
_cell.angle_alpha   90.00
_cell.angle_beta   90.00
_cell.angle_gamma   90.00
#
_symmetry.space_group_name_H-M   'P 1'
#
loop_
_entity.id
_entity.type
_entity.pdbx_description
1 polymer ?
#
loop_
_entity_poly.entity_id
_entity_poly.type
_entity_poly.pdbx_seq_one_letter_code
_entity_poly.pdbx_strand_id
1 'polypeptide(L)'
;MWQALREALADIRNCSTLEKILLKKKSLNNGDSPEIHAQKVDKLKILSESLASSCAKAEKRISDHRLQKEEALTVRVAKANEAEGKEKEIVAEISVLEKQRDELEAELKKVNISLAAANVRLRDVREERDQFNEANNQIVSHLKTKEDEMSNSISACRAEAEVLHTWINFLEDTWLIQSTYAETKNKQVDEELEQHEDFFVDLAFNLLSDYKKELTPSISRIGKFVENLKKLNERSEMASGPSDEDAKELNPRKHLEEEYLDYEAKIITTFSVVDNMKDQFCKHETLSRKGDPKVKELFNDIEKLRVEFEAIERPTLEIETPKIDTPNENMQMVLESTQPKPDNTKAKTEAQPLLDPAAELAKLESEFGKGSQDYSTEEIGDWEFDELERELRAGDTAPGK
;
A
#
# COMPACT_ATOMS: atom_id res chain seq x y z
N MET A 1 144.91 -40.70 -150.34
CA MET A 1 143.85 -41.47 -151.02
C MET A 1 143.19 -42.53 -150.13
N TRP A 2 143.91 -43.18 -149.20
CA TRP A 2 143.31 -44.16 -148.26
C TRP A 2 142.45 -43.56 -147.11
N GLN A 3 142.67 -42.29 -146.72
CA GLN A 3 141.88 -41.64 -145.66
C GLN A 3 140.41 -41.42 -146.06
N ALA A 4 140.16 -40.96 -147.29
CA ALA A 4 138.83 -40.57 -147.77
C ALA A 4 137.84 -41.74 -147.87
N LEU A 5 138.32 -42.95 -148.14
CA LEU A 5 137.48 -44.14 -148.27
C LEU A 5 136.95 -44.62 -146.92
N ARG A 6 137.69 -44.37 -145.84
CA ARG A 6 137.28 -44.69 -144.46
C ARG A 6 136.19 -43.74 -143.95
N GLU A 7 136.25 -42.49 -144.38
CA GLU A 7 135.32 -41.41 -144.03
C GLU A 7 133.95 -41.62 -144.72
N ALA A 8 133.94 -41.94 -146.02
CA ALA A 8 132.70 -42.25 -146.74
C ALA A 8 131.95 -43.48 -146.18
N LEU A 9 132.68 -44.49 -145.70
CA LEU A 9 132.08 -45.67 -145.06
C LEU A 9 131.47 -45.35 -143.68
N ALA A 10 132.04 -44.38 -142.96
CA ALA A 10 131.45 -43.86 -141.72
C ALA A 10 130.17 -43.07 -142.01
N ASP A 11 130.15 -42.26 -143.07
CA ASP A 11 128.97 -41.49 -143.47
C ASP A 11 127.79 -42.38 -143.91
N ILE A 12 128.04 -43.44 -144.68
CA ILE A 12 126.98 -44.40 -145.06
C ILE A 12 126.40 -45.10 -143.81
N ARG A 13 127.26 -45.48 -142.86
CA ARG A 13 126.79 -46.04 -141.58
C ARG A 13 125.94 -45.04 -140.81
N ASN A 14 126.36 -43.78 -140.74
CA ASN A 14 125.62 -42.73 -140.05
C ASN A 14 124.27 -42.46 -140.72
N CYS A 15 124.21 -42.37 -142.05
CA CYS A 15 122.96 -42.20 -142.81
C CYS A 15 122.00 -43.38 -142.61
N SER A 16 122.49 -44.63 -142.66
CA SER A 16 121.65 -45.82 -142.40
C SER A 16 121.13 -45.85 -140.95
N THR A 17 121.93 -45.37 -139.99
CA THR A 17 121.52 -45.28 -138.58
C THR A 17 120.45 -44.19 -138.40
N LEU A 18 120.61 -43.05 -139.06
CA LEU A 18 119.64 -41.95 -139.02
C LEU A 18 118.30 -42.35 -139.65
N GLU A 19 118.31 -43.07 -140.77
CA GLU A 19 117.10 -43.57 -141.43
C GLU A 19 116.35 -44.55 -140.52
N LYS A 20 117.08 -45.47 -139.86
CA LYS A 20 116.49 -46.35 -138.83
C LYS A 20 115.87 -45.56 -137.68
N ILE A 21 116.53 -44.51 -137.20
CA ILE A 21 116.02 -43.67 -136.10
C ILE A 21 114.77 -42.90 -136.56
N LEU A 22 114.76 -42.35 -137.78
CA LEU A 22 113.62 -41.60 -138.31
C LEU A 22 112.41 -42.50 -138.56
N LEU A 23 112.60 -43.72 -139.06
CA LEU A 23 111.52 -44.70 -139.16
C LEU A 23 110.99 -45.10 -137.77
N LYS A 24 111.87 -45.24 -136.78
CA LYS A 24 111.47 -45.51 -135.39
C LYS A 24 110.70 -44.34 -134.78
N LYS A 25 111.09 -43.10 -135.09
CA LYS A 25 110.37 -41.87 -134.70
C LYS A 25 108.99 -41.79 -135.36
N LYS A 26 108.85 -42.25 -136.61
CA LYS A 26 107.57 -42.30 -137.32
C LYS A 26 106.60 -43.33 -136.73
N SER A 27 107.11 -44.44 -136.17
CA SER A 27 106.28 -45.42 -135.45
C SER A 27 105.90 -45.01 -134.03
N LEU A 28 106.51 -43.96 -133.48
CA LEU A 28 106.20 -43.42 -132.15
C LEU A 28 105.02 -42.42 -132.22
N ASN A 29 103.86 -42.87 -132.73
CA ASN A 29 102.61 -42.14 -132.52
C ASN A 29 101.91 -42.72 -131.28
N ASN A 30 102.15 -42.12 -130.12
CA ASN A 30 101.56 -42.50 -128.83
C ASN A 30 100.35 -41.60 -128.50
N GLY A 31 99.27 -41.72 -129.26
CA GLY A 31 98.01 -41.02 -129.01
C GLY A 31 96.81 -41.85 -129.45
N ASP A 32 95.64 -41.56 -128.87
CA ASP A 32 94.38 -42.12 -129.34
C ASP A 32 94.12 -41.70 -130.80
N SER A 33 93.41 -42.55 -131.56
CA SER A 33 92.82 -42.13 -132.84
C SER A 33 91.82 -40.98 -132.62
N PRO A 34 91.68 -40.01 -133.54
CA PRO A 34 90.73 -38.89 -133.42
C PRO A 34 89.30 -39.32 -133.04
N GLU A 35 88.84 -40.47 -133.54
CA GLU A 35 87.53 -41.06 -133.23
C GLU A 35 87.40 -41.46 -131.74
N ILE A 36 88.43 -42.11 -131.19
CA ILE A 36 88.48 -42.55 -129.78
C ILE A 36 88.57 -41.33 -128.86
N HIS A 37 89.33 -40.32 -129.28
CA HIS A 37 89.41 -39.05 -128.56
C HIS A 37 88.04 -38.34 -128.49
N ALA A 38 87.32 -38.23 -129.61
CA ALA A 38 85.98 -37.64 -129.65
C ALA A 38 84.98 -38.40 -128.75
N GLN A 39 84.98 -39.73 -128.79
CA GLN A 39 84.13 -40.54 -127.90
C GLN A 39 84.45 -40.36 -126.41
N LYS A 40 85.74 -40.25 -126.05
CA LYS A 40 86.16 -39.96 -124.66
C LYS A 40 85.67 -38.56 -124.23
N VAL A 41 85.77 -37.57 -125.11
CA VAL A 41 85.27 -36.20 -124.85
C VAL A 41 83.75 -36.18 -124.70
N ASP A 42 82.99 -36.86 -125.55
CA ASP A 42 81.53 -36.90 -125.46
C ASP A 42 81.05 -37.63 -124.19
N LYS A 43 81.71 -38.74 -123.81
CA LYS A 43 81.45 -39.39 -122.52
C LYS A 43 81.72 -38.45 -121.34
N LEU A 44 82.82 -37.68 -121.39
CA LEU A 44 83.13 -36.69 -120.36
C LEU A 44 82.12 -35.53 -120.35
N LYS A 45 81.62 -35.07 -121.50
CA LYS A 45 80.55 -34.07 -121.58
C LYS A 45 79.25 -34.57 -120.95
N ILE A 46 78.82 -35.78 -121.30
CA ILE A 46 77.62 -36.41 -120.72
C ILE A 46 77.79 -36.58 -119.20
N LEU A 47 78.96 -37.05 -118.74
CA LEU A 47 79.25 -37.16 -117.31
C LEU A 47 79.24 -35.81 -116.61
N SER A 48 79.84 -34.78 -117.23
CA SER A 48 79.83 -33.41 -116.72
C SER A 48 78.42 -32.84 -116.61
N GLU A 49 77.57 -33.06 -117.61
CA GLU A 49 76.19 -32.57 -117.64
C GLU A 49 75.28 -33.34 -116.67
N SER A 50 75.48 -34.66 -116.54
CA SER A 50 74.83 -35.48 -115.52
C SER A 50 75.23 -35.06 -114.10
N LEU A 51 76.53 -34.78 -113.89
CA LEU A 51 77.04 -34.29 -112.62
C LEU A 51 76.49 -32.90 -112.30
N ALA A 52 76.46 -31.98 -113.27
CA ALA A 52 75.86 -30.66 -113.13
C ALA A 52 74.35 -30.74 -112.82
N SER A 53 73.60 -31.60 -113.51
CA SER A 53 72.19 -31.85 -113.24
C SER A 53 71.97 -32.43 -111.83
N SER A 54 72.83 -33.33 -111.39
CA SER A 54 72.80 -33.90 -110.04
C SER A 54 73.12 -32.85 -108.96
N CYS A 55 74.15 -32.03 -109.16
CA CYS A 55 74.50 -30.90 -108.30
C CYS A 55 73.33 -29.91 -108.19
N ALA A 56 72.74 -29.48 -109.31
CA ALA A 56 71.59 -28.57 -109.31
C ALA A 56 70.39 -29.15 -108.56
N LYS A 57 70.11 -30.45 -108.70
CA LYS A 57 69.06 -31.14 -107.94
C LYS A 57 69.38 -31.17 -106.43
N ALA A 58 70.62 -31.39 -106.05
CA ALA A 58 71.05 -31.38 -104.65
C ALA A 58 70.97 -29.97 -104.04
N GLU A 59 71.46 -28.95 -104.76
CA GLU A 59 71.35 -27.53 -104.38
C GLU A 59 69.89 -27.11 -104.20
N LYS A 60 69.00 -27.50 -105.13
CA LYS A 60 67.57 -27.25 -104.98
C LYS A 60 67.01 -27.89 -103.71
N ARG A 61 67.31 -29.16 -103.43
CA ARG A 61 66.86 -29.82 -102.19
C ARG A 61 67.39 -29.13 -100.93
N ILE A 62 68.65 -28.69 -100.93
CA ILE A 62 69.24 -27.93 -99.82
C ILE A 62 68.50 -26.61 -99.62
N SER A 63 68.22 -25.89 -100.71
CA SER A 63 67.46 -24.64 -100.66
C SER A 63 66.03 -24.85 -100.14
N ASP A 64 65.33 -25.85 -100.65
CA ASP A 64 63.95 -26.19 -100.24
C ASP A 64 63.91 -26.58 -98.74
N HIS A 65 64.87 -27.41 -98.28
CA HIS A 65 64.99 -27.76 -96.86
C HIS A 65 65.31 -26.54 -95.98
N ARG A 66 66.17 -25.64 -96.45
CA ARG A 66 66.49 -24.40 -95.74
C ARG A 66 65.25 -23.52 -95.60
N LEU A 67 64.46 -23.40 -96.66
CA LEU A 67 63.19 -22.66 -96.66
C LEU A 67 62.20 -23.26 -95.65
N GLN A 68 61.95 -24.57 -95.69
CA GLN A 68 61.06 -25.24 -94.73
C GLN A 68 61.52 -25.06 -93.28
N LYS A 69 62.83 -25.09 -93.03
CA LYS A 69 63.40 -24.83 -91.70
C LYS A 69 63.13 -23.39 -91.25
N GLU A 70 63.31 -22.42 -92.14
CA GLU A 70 63.06 -21.00 -91.88
C GLU A 70 61.56 -20.73 -91.61
N GLU A 71 60.66 -21.33 -92.40
CA GLU A 71 59.21 -21.27 -92.17
C GLU A 71 58.82 -21.89 -90.82
N ALA A 72 59.35 -23.07 -90.48
CA ALA A 72 59.08 -23.73 -89.20
C ALA A 72 59.60 -22.92 -88.00
N LEU A 73 60.75 -22.24 -88.15
CA LEU A 73 61.27 -21.32 -87.14
C LEU A 73 60.37 -20.09 -86.99
N THR A 74 59.92 -19.51 -88.10
CA THR A 74 59.01 -18.36 -88.11
C THR A 74 57.68 -18.69 -87.41
N VAL A 75 57.08 -19.85 -87.72
CA VAL A 75 55.86 -20.32 -87.06
C VAL A 75 56.10 -20.57 -85.57
N ARG A 76 57.24 -21.16 -85.19
CA ARG A 76 57.58 -21.39 -83.77
C ARG A 76 57.68 -20.06 -83.02
N VAL A 77 58.35 -19.07 -83.58
CA VAL A 77 58.47 -17.73 -82.98
C VAL A 77 57.11 -17.06 -82.87
N ALA A 78 56.29 -17.10 -83.91
CA ALA A 78 54.94 -16.53 -83.89
C ALA A 78 54.06 -17.17 -82.80
N LYS A 79 54.08 -18.51 -82.69
CA LYS A 79 53.34 -19.23 -81.64
C LYS A 79 53.87 -18.94 -80.23
N ALA A 80 55.19 -18.80 -80.06
CA ALA A 80 55.78 -18.43 -78.78
C ALA A 80 55.33 -17.02 -78.36
N ASN A 81 55.34 -16.05 -79.29
CA ASN A 81 54.89 -14.69 -79.02
C ASN A 81 53.39 -14.61 -78.71
N GLU A 82 52.55 -15.39 -79.42
CA GLU A 82 51.11 -15.48 -79.13
C GLU A 82 50.85 -16.09 -77.75
N ALA A 83 51.58 -17.16 -77.40
CA ALA A 83 51.49 -17.79 -76.09
C ALA A 83 51.95 -16.84 -74.98
N GLU A 84 53.06 -16.12 -75.17
CA GLU A 84 53.55 -15.09 -74.23
C GLU A 84 52.55 -13.95 -74.08
N GLY A 85 51.91 -13.50 -75.17
CA GLY A 85 50.85 -12.48 -75.13
C GLY A 85 49.65 -12.93 -74.30
N LYS A 86 49.16 -14.15 -74.53
CA LYS A 86 48.06 -14.75 -73.75
C LYS A 86 48.45 -14.97 -72.28
N GLU A 87 49.68 -15.39 -72.01
CA GLU A 87 50.19 -15.55 -70.65
C GLU A 87 50.18 -14.20 -69.91
N LYS A 88 50.68 -13.13 -70.55
CA LYS A 88 50.64 -11.78 -69.96
C LYS A 88 49.23 -11.27 -69.71
N GLU A 89 48.28 -11.55 -70.62
CA GLU A 89 46.87 -11.20 -70.45
C GLU A 89 46.26 -11.93 -69.25
N ILE A 90 46.47 -13.24 -69.14
CA ILE A 90 45.99 -14.05 -68.01
C ILE A 90 46.61 -13.59 -66.69
N VAL A 91 47.91 -13.28 -66.67
CA VAL A 91 48.59 -12.76 -65.47
C VAL A 91 48.00 -11.41 -65.05
N ALA A 92 47.68 -10.53 -66.01
CA ALA A 92 47.01 -9.27 -65.72
C ALA A 92 45.59 -9.47 -65.18
N GLU A 93 44.83 -10.41 -65.75
CA GLU A 93 43.48 -10.78 -65.29
C GLU A 93 43.51 -11.35 -63.86
N ILE A 94 44.43 -12.28 -63.57
CA ILE A 94 44.63 -12.83 -62.21
C ILE A 94 44.92 -11.70 -61.22
N SER A 95 45.81 -10.76 -61.57
CA SER A 95 46.13 -9.63 -60.68
C SER A 95 44.92 -8.73 -60.39
N VAL A 96 44.02 -8.52 -61.36
CA VAL A 96 42.78 -7.77 -61.15
C VAL A 96 41.81 -8.55 -60.26
N LEU A 97 41.64 -9.85 -60.49
CA LEU A 97 40.77 -10.71 -59.69
C LEU A 97 41.24 -10.84 -58.23
N GLU A 98 42.56 -10.92 -57.99
CA GLU A 98 43.13 -10.93 -56.64
C GLU A 98 42.83 -9.63 -55.89
N LYS A 99 42.97 -8.47 -56.55
CA LYS A 99 42.61 -7.18 -55.95
C LYS A 99 41.13 -7.10 -55.60
N GLN A 100 40.25 -7.57 -56.48
CA GLN A 100 38.81 -7.60 -56.22
C GLN A 100 38.47 -8.54 -55.06
N ARG A 101 39.13 -9.70 -54.96
CA ARG A 101 38.99 -10.61 -53.81
C ARG A 101 39.37 -9.91 -52.52
N ASP A 102 40.51 -9.23 -52.49
CA ASP A 102 41.01 -8.56 -51.28
C ASP A 102 40.08 -7.42 -50.83
N GLU A 103 39.52 -6.66 -51.78
CA GLU A 103 38.53 -5.61 -51.48
C GLU A 103 37.21 -6.18 -50.95
N LEU A 104 36.70 -7.26 -51.55
CA LEU A 104 35.52 -7.96 -51.03
C LEU A 104 35.76 -8.55 -49.63
N GLU A 105 36.96 -9.09 -49.36
CA GLU A 105 37.32 -9.58 -48.04
C GLU A 105 37.38 -8.45 -46.99
N ALA A 106 37.87 -7.27 -47.37
CA ALA A 106 37.89 -6.09 -46.51
C ALA A 106 36.47 -5.59 -46.17
N GLU A 107 35.58 -5.50 -47.16
CA GLU A 107 34.18 -5.13 -46.93
C GLU A 107 33.44 -6.20 -46.11
N LEU A 108 33.71 -7.48 -46.33
CA LEU A 108 33.15 -8.57 -45.51
C LEU A 108 33.58 -8.44 -44.04
N LYS A 109 34.87 -8.15 -43.78
CA LYS A 109 35.37 -7.91 -42.41
C LYS A 109 34.67 -6.73 -41.75
N LYS A 110 34.49 -5.63 -42.48
CA LYS A 110 33.79 -4.43 -41.99
C LYS A 110 32.31 -4.70 -41.68
N VAL A 111 31.61 -5.43 -42.55
CA VAL A 111 30.22 -5.86 -42.31
C VAL A 111 30.14 -6.76 -41.09
N ASN A 112 31.07 -7.72 -40.94
CA ASN A 112 31.09 -8.62 -39.77
C ASN A 112 31.33 -7.85 -38.45
N ILE A 113 32.23 -6.89 -38.41
CA ILE A 113 32.45 -6.03 -37.23
C ILE A 113 31.18 -5.23 -36.92
N SER A 114 30.56 -4.64 -37.94
CA SER A 114 29.33 -3.85 -37.79
C SER A 114 28.16 -4.71 -37.31
N LEU A 115 28.05 -5.94 -37.82
CA LEU A 115 27.05 -6.93 -37.43
C LEU A 115 27.24 -7.36 -35.97
N ALA A 116 28.49 -7.65 -35.57
CA ALA A 116 28.81 -7.97 -34.17
C ALA A 116 28.42 -6.82 -33.24
N ALA A 117 28.78 -5.57 -33.60
CA ALA A 117 28.41 -4.39 -32.82
C ALA A 117 26.89 -4.15 -32.78
N ALA A 118 26.16 -4.44 -33.87
CA ALA A 118 24.70 -4.36 -33.88
C ALA A 118 24.04 -5.44 -33.00
N ASN A 119 24.59 -6.66 -32.99
CA ASN A 119 24.11 -7.75 -32.16
C ASN A 119 24.31 -7.49 -30.66
N VAL A 120 25.44 -6.87 -30.28
CA VAL A 120 25.67 -6.42 -28.89
C VAL A 120 24.63 -5.38 -28.50
N ARG A 121 24.48 -4.31 -29.29
CA ARG A 121 23.46 -3.28 -29.02
C ARG A 121 22.03 -3.85 -28.95
N LEU A 122 21.70 -4.83 -29.79
CA LEU A 122 20.41 -5.50 -29.75
C LEU A 122 20.22 -6.29 -28.45
N ARG A 123 21.28 -6.92 -27.93
CA ARG A 123 21.24 -7.61 -26.63
C ARG A 123 21.03 -6.61 -25.51
N ASP A 124 21.78 -5.50 -25.49
CA ASP A 124 21.68 -4.48 -24.45
C ASP A 124 20.25 -3.89 -24.39
N VAL A 125 19.69 -3.49 -25.55
CA VAL A 125 18.31 -2.97 -25.63
C VAL A 125 17.27 -4.01 -25.22
N ARG A 126 17.52 -5.31 -25.50
CA ARG A 126 16.62 -6.39 -25.07
C ARG A 126 16.61 -6.50 -23.55
N GLU A 127 17.78 -6.48 -22.93
CA GLU A 127 17.96 -6.57 -21.49
C GLU A 127 17.35 -5.36 -20.77
N GLU A 128 17.61 -4.14 -21.24
CA GLU A 128 17.00 -2.91 -20.69
C GLU A 128 15.47 -2.98 -20.73
N ARG A 129 14.91 -3.47 -21.84
CA ARG A 129 13.46 -3.64 -21.99
C ARG A 129 12.89 -4.72 -21.06
N ASP A 130 13.63 -5.80 -20.82
CA ASP A 130 13.20 -6.86 -19.90
C ASP A 130 13.27 -6.36 -18.44
N GLN A 131 14.33 -5.64 -18.06
CA GLN A 131 14.45 -4.99 -16.75
C GLN A 131 13.34 -3.95 -16.54
N PHE A 132 13.04 -3.14 -17.56
CA PHE A 132 11.94 -2.17 -17.50
C PHE A 132 10.59 -2.85 -17.32
N ASN A 133 10.32 -3.94 -18.05
CA ASN A 133 9.08 -4.70 -17.91
C ASN A 133 8.95 -5.31 -16.51
N GLU A 134 10.02 -5.83 -15.94
CA GLU A 134 10.04 -6.38 -14.58
C GLU A 134 9.76 -5.28 -13.54
N ALA A 135 10.45 -4.13 -13.62
CA ALA A 135 10.19 -2.99 -12.75
C ALA A 135 8.74 -2.49 -12.88
N ASN A 136 8.20 -2.44 -14.09
CA ASN A 136 6.82 -2.04 -14.32
C ASN A 136 5.82 -3.05 -13.72
N ASN A 137 6.08 -4.35 -13.84
CA ASN A 137 5.27 -5.39 -13.21
C ASN A 137 5.27 -5.25 -11.67
N GLN A 138 6.41 -4.93 -11.07
CA GLN A 138 6.52 -4.67 -9.63
C GLN A 138 5.74 -3.43 -9.19
N ILE A 139 5.74 -2.36 -9.99
CA ILE A 139 4.94 -1.17 -9.72
C ILE A 139 3.45 -1.51 -9.77
N VAL A 140 3.02 -2.24 -10.80
CA VAL A 140 1.61 -2.66 -10.96
C VAL A 140 1.16 -3.56 -9.80
N SER A 141 2.00 -4.50 -9.36
CA SER A 141 1.67 -5.35 -8.22
C SER A 141 1.53 -4.56 -6.93
N HIS A 142 2.45 -3.63 -6.64
CA HIS A 142 2.36 -2.75 -5.47
C HIS A 142 1.12 -1.86 -5.50
N LEU A 143 0.79 -1.27 -6.66
CA LEU A 143 -0.42 -0.46 -6.82
C LEU A 143 -1.68 -1.29 -6.56
N LYS A 144 -1.72 -2.52 -7.06
CA LYS A 144 -2.84 -3.45 -6.81
C LYS A 144 -2.98 -3.78 -5.32
N THR A 145 -1.90 -4.12 -4.63
CA THR A 145 -1.94 -4.38 -3.19
C THR A 145 -2.47 -3.17 -2.41
N LYS A 146 -2.01 -1.96 -2.75
CA LYS A 146 -2.48 -0.73 -2.11
C LYS A 146 -3.96 -0.45 -2.41
N GLU A 147 -4.42 -0.73 -3.62
CA GLU A 147 -5.84 -0.64 -3.99
C GLU A 147 -6.69 -1.63 -3.16
N ASP A 148 -6.25 -2.88 -3.03
CA ASP A 148 -6.92 -3.92 -2.25
C ASP A 148 -6.99 -3.53 -0.75
N GLU A 149 -5.90 -3.01 -0.18
CA GLU A 149 -5.86 -2.50 1.20
C GLU A 149 -6.83 -1.34 1.43
N MET A 150 -6.86 -0.37 0.52
CA MET A 150 -7.80 0.76 0.59
C MET A 150 -9.24 0.28 0.46
N SER A 151 -9.52 -0.66 -0.45
CA SER A 151 -10.84 -1.25 -0.62
C SER A 151 -11.32 -1.95 0.65
N ASN A 152 -10.44 -2.69 1.33
CA ASN A 152 -10.72 -3.31 2.62
C ASN A 152 -10.99 -2.27 3.71
N SER A 153 -10.19 -1.20 3.79
CA SER A 153 -10.38 -0.11 4.74
C SER A 153 -11.71 0.61 4.52
N ILE A 154 -12.08 0.91 3.28
CA ILE A 154 -13.37 1.53 2.93
C ILE A 154 -14.54 0.61 3.34
N SER A 155 -14.40 -0.69 3.12
CA SER A 155 -15.42 -1.68 3.50
C SER A 155 -15.60 -1.75 5.01
N ALA A 156 -14.51 -1.71 5.77
CA ALA A 156 -14.55 -1.64 7.24
C ALA A 156 -15.22 -0.35 7.74
N CYS A 157 -14.84 0.82 7.21
CA CYS A 157 -15.47 2.08 7.56
C CYS A 157 -16.97 2.11 7.24
N ARG A 158 -17.39 1.48 6.14
CA ARG A 158 -18.82 1.35 5.81
C ARG A 158 -19.56 0.51 6.83
N ALA A 159 -19.00 -0.63 7.24
CA ALA A 159 -19.60 -1.47 8.28
C ALA A 159 -19.68 -0.73 9.63
N GLU A 160 -18.64 0.01 10.01
CA GLU A 160 -18.66 0.86 11.21
C GLU A 160 -19.75 1.94 11.14
N ALA A 161 -19.93 2.57 9.98
CA ALA A 161 -20.98 3.57 9.78
C ALA A 161 -22.39 2.97 9.93
N GLU A 162 -22.62 1.75 9.44
CA GLU A 162 -23.89 1.03 9.62
C GLU A 162 -24.17 0.72 11.10
N VAL A 163 -23.14 0.31 11.84
CA VAL A 163 -23.23 0.08 13.29
C VAL A 163 -23.55 1.38 14.02
N LEU A 164 -22.86 2.49 13.72
CA LEU A 164 -23.14 3.80 14.32
C LEU A 164 -24.57 4.26 14.03
N HIS A 165 -25.05 4.09 12.79
CA HIS A 165 -26.42 4.42 12.45
C HIS A 165 -27.43 3.61 13.29
N THR A 166 -27.16 2.31 13.49
CA THR A 166 -27.98 1.46 14.35
C THR A 166 -27.99 1.96 15.80
N TRP A 167 -26.85 2.38 16.34
CA TRP A 167 -26.75 2.95 17.69
C TRP A 167 -27.47 4.29 17.83
N ILE A 168 -27.37 5.16 16.82
CA ILE A 168 -28.08 6.44 16.79
C ILE A 168 -29.59 6.18 16.88
N ASN A 169 -30.12 5.32 16.00
CA ASN A 169 -31.55 4.99 16.00
C ASN A 169 -31.98 4.41 17.37
N PHE A 170 -31.19 3.49 17.94
CA PHE A 170 -31.48 2.93 19.27
C PHE A 170 -31.53 4.01 20.37
N LEU A 171 -30.59 4.96 20.37
CA LEU A 171 -30.55 6.03 21.35
C LEU A 171 -31.72 7.01 21.18
N GLU A 172 -32.06 7.36 19.94
CA GLU A 172 -33.21 8.22 19.62
C GLU A 172 -34.53 7.57 20.05
N ASP A 173 -34.74 6.29 19.71
CA ASP A 173 -35.92 5.53 20.10
C ASP A 173 -36.02 5.39 21.63
N THR A 174 -34.89 5.09 22.29
CA THR A 174 -34.84 4.96 23.75
C THR A 174 -35.16 6.29 24.43
N TRP A 175 -34.62 7.40 23.91
CA TRP A 175 -34.92 8.73 24.42
C TRP A 175 -36.40 9.07 24.29
N LEU A 176 -37.00 8.79 23.13
CA LEU A 176 -38.43 9.00 22.90
C LEU A 176 -39.30 8.20 23.89
N ILE A 177 -38.96 6.94 24.15
CA ILE A 177 -39.67 6.10 25.12
C ILE A 177 -39.54 6.68 26.53
N GLN A 178 -38.32 7.07 26.93
CA GLN A 178 -38.09 7.62 28.27
C GLN A 178 -38.79 8.96 28.48
N SER A 179 -38.73 9.86 27.49
CA SER A 179 -39.37 11.18 27.58
C SER A 179 -40.88 11.05 27.65
N THR A 180 -41.48 10.19 26.83
CA THR A 180 -42.94 9.96 26.83
C THR A 180 -43.41 9.29 28.12
N TYR A 181 -42.65 8.34 28.66
CA TYR A 181 -42.94 7.75 29.97
C TYR A 181 -42.86 8.78 31.09
N ALA A 182 -41.81 9.60 31.12
CA ALA A 182 -41.64 10.65 32.12
C ALA A 182 -42.78 11.68 32.05
N GLU A 183 -43.17 12.09 30.84
CA GLU A 183 -44.26 13.04 30.62
C GLU A 183 -45.61 12.46 31.05
N THR A 184 -45.88 11.18 30.75
CA THR A 184 -47.11 10.49 31.18
C THR A 184 -47.16 10.34 32.71
N LYS A 185 -46.03 9.97 33.33
CA LYS A 185 -45.93 9.87 34.79
C LYS A 185 -46.14 11.24 35.45
N ASN A 186 -45.57 12.31 34.89
CA ASN A 186 -45.77 13.65 35.43
C ASN A 186 -47.25 14.05 35.35
N LYS A 187 -47.91 13.82 34.20
CA LYS A 187 -49.35 14.04 34.05
C LYS A 187 -50.17 13.26 35.09
N GLN A 188 -49.84 11.98 35.32
CA GLN A 188 -50.51 11.18 36.35
C GLN A 188 -50.31 11.78 37.75
N VAL A 189 -49.10 12.20 38.10
CA VAL A 189 -48.81 12.84 39.40
C VAL A 189 -49.58 14.16 39.54
N ASP A 190 -49.64 14.96 38.48
CA ASP A 190 -50.39 16.22 38.47
C ASP A 190 -51.90 15.96 38.66
N GLU A 191 -52.46 14.94 37.99
CA GLU A 191 -53.87 14.52 38.14
C GLU A 191 -54.16 13.99 39.56
N GLU A 192 -53.28 13.17 40.14
CA GLU A 192 -53.41 12.68 41.52
C GLU A 192 -53.30 13.83 42.54
N LEU A 193 -52.42 14.81 42.30
CA LEU A 193 -52.27 16.00 43.15
C LEU A 193 -53.53 16.85 43.14
N GLU A 194 -54.13 17.09 41.97
CA GLU A 194 -55.38 17.84 41.80
C GLU A 194 -56.53 17.15 42.55
N GLN A 195 -56.67 15.82 42.41
CA GLN A 195 -57.68 15.05 43.17
C GLN A 195 -57.47 15.17 44.69
N HIS A 196 -56.22 15.05 45.17
CA HIS A 196 -55.91 15.21 46.59
C HIS A 196 -56.22 16.62 47.11
N GLU A 197 -56.01 17.64 46.29
CA GLU A 197 -56.40 19.01 46.62
C GLU A 197 -57.91 19.12 46.85
N ASP A 198 -58.73 18.59 45.93
CA ASP A 198 -60.18 18.57 46.04
C ASP A 198 -60.65 17.85 47.33
N PHE A 199 -60.11 16.66 47.61
CA PHE A 199 -60.42 15.91 48.84
C PHE A 199 -60.06 16.69 50.10
N PHE A 200 -58.93 17.41 50.10
CA PHE A 200 -58.50 18.19 51.26
C PHE A 200 -59.40 19.40 51.50
N VAL A 201 -59.81 20.10 50.43
CA VAL A 201 -60.76 21.22 50.51
C VAL A 201 -62.11 20.73 51.06
N ASP A 202 -62.63 19.62 50.55
CA ASP A 202 -63.89 19.03 51.03
C ASP A 202 -63.82 18.60 52.50
N LEU A 203 -62.73 17.95 52.91
CA LEU A 203 -62.53 17.54 54.30
C LEU A 203 -62.56 18.74 55.24
N ALA A 204 -61.83 19.80 54.88
CA ALA A 204 -61.78 21.00 55.72
C ALA A 204 -63.09 21.76 55.74
N PHE A 205 -63.79 21.84 54.60
CA PHE A 205 -65.13 22.40 54.56
C PHE A 205 -66.06 21.68 55.55
N ASN A 206 -66.06 20.34 55.55
CA ASN A 206 -66.88 19.54 56.44
C ASN A 206 -66.51 19.75 57.92
N LEU A 207 -65.21 19.65 58.26
CA LEU A 207 -64.74 19.84 59.64
C LEU A 207 -65.03 21.25 60.17
N LEU A 208 -64.77 22.30 59.38
CA LEU A 208 -65.05 23.68 59.79
C LEU A 208 -66.56 23.94 59.91
N SER A 209 -67.37 23.36 59.03
CA SER A 209 -68.82 23.43 59.12
C SER A 209 -69.32 22.77 60.41
N ASP A 210 -68.77 21.62 60.77
CA ASP A 210 -69.12 20.91 62.00
C ASP A 210 -68.65 21.64 63.26
N TYR A 211 -67.42 22.19 63.26
CA TYR A 211 -66.95 23.04 64.37
C TYR A 211 -67.79 24.31 64.52
N LYS A 212 -68.19 24.96 63.43
CA LYS A 212 -69.08 26.12 63.49
C LYS A 212 -70.44 25.76 64.11
N LYS A 213 -71.02 24.62 63.72
CA LYS A 213 -72.28 24.11 64.29
C LYS A 213 -72.15 23.74 65.76
N GLU A 214 -70.99 23.28 66.20
CA GLU A 214 -70.73 22.91 67.60
C GLU A 214 -70.41 24.11 68.50
N LEU A 215 -69.63 25.06 67.99
CA LEU A 215 -69.25 26.29 68.69
C LEU A 215 -70.47 27.17 68.99
N THR A 216 -71.39 27.29 68.04
CA THR A 216 -72.55 28.20 68.18
C THR A 216 -73.40 27.88 69.43
N PRO A 217 -73.87 26.63 69.66
CA PRO A 217 -74.56 26.26 70.90
C PRO A 217 -73.67 26.32 72.13
N SER A 218 -72.38 25.97 72.01
CA SER A 218 -71.44 25.95 73.13
C SER A 218 -71.19 27.35 73.68
N ILE A 219 -71.00 28.34 72.81
CA ILE A 219 -70.87 29.76 73.16
C ILE A 219 -72.19 30.30 73.72
N SER A 220 -73.33 29.91 73.17
CA SER A 220 -74.62 30.27 73.77
C SER A 220 -74.79 29.68 75.18
N ARG A 221 -74.30 28.45 75.41
CA ARG A 221 -74.36 27.78 76.71
C ARG A 221 -73.41 28.40 77.71
N ILE A 222 -72.20 28.79 77.31
CA ILE A 222 -71.25 29.48 78.19
C ILE A 222 -71.79 30.84 78.63
N GLY A 223 -72.42 31.60 77.72
CA GLY A 223 -73.12 32.84 78.06
C GLY A 223 -74.23 32.62 79.10
N LYS A 224 -75.03 31.56 78.96
CA LYS A 224 -76.04 31.19 79.97
C LYS A 224 -75.43 30.80 81.32
N PHE A 225 -74.30 30.08 81.32
CA PHE A 225 -73.59 29.74 82.56
C PHE A 225 -73.08 31.00 83.26
N VAL A 226 -72.48 31.94 82.53
CA VAL A 226 -72.04 33.25 83.05
C VAL A 226 -73.22 34.02 83.67
N GLU A 227 -74.35 34.13 82.98
CA GLU A 227 -75.55 34.78 83.53
C GLU A 227 -76.09 34.09 84.79
N ASN A 228 -76.10 32.76 84.83
CA ASN A 228 -76.56 31.98 85.97
C ASN A 228 -75.62 32.12 87.18
N LEU A 229 -74.30 32.10 86.95
CA LEU A 229 -73.30 32.34 87.98
C LEU A 229 -73.40 33.77 88.54
N LYS A 230 -73.65 34.77 87.68
CA LYS A 230 -73.89 36.15 88.10
C LYS A 230 -75.13 36.26 89.00
N LYS A 231 -76.24 35.63 88.60
CA LYS A 231 -77.48 35.58 89.42
C LYS A 231 -77.27 34.86 90.77
N LEU A 232 -76.45 33.81 90.81
CA LEU A 232 -76.08 33.11 92.05
C LEU A 232 -75.22 33.98 92.97
N ASN A 233 -74.31 34.77 92.40
CA ASN A 233 -73.48 35.70 93.16
C ASN A 233 -74.32 36.83 93.78
N GLU A 234 -75.22 37.43 93.00
CA GLU A 234 -76.17 38.46 93.47
C GLU A 234 -77.16 37.92 94.53
N ARG A 235 -77.57 36.65 94.42
CA ARG A 235 -78.46 35.99 95.40
C ARG A 235 -77.74 35.58 96.68
N SER A 236 -76.46 35.20 96.59
CA SER A 236 -75.60 34.90 97.74
C SER A 236 -75.27 36.15 98.54
N GLU A 237 -75.09 37.30 97.89
CA GLU A 237 -74.86 38.59 98.57
C GLU A 237 -76.11 39.14 99.29
N MET A 238 -77.32 38.74 98.88
CA MET A 238 -78.60 39.21 99.46
C MET A 238 -79.19 38.28 100.55
N ALA A 239 -78.55 37.15 100.84
CA ALA A 239 -79.03 36.17 101.84
C ALA A 239 -77.94 35.83 102.88
N SER A 240 -77.59 36.80 103.73
CA SER A 240 -76.89 36.54 105.00
C SER A 240 -77.88 36.63 106.17
N GLY A 241 -78.63 35.56 106.39
CA GLY A 241 -79.38 35.30 107.64
C GLY A 241 -78.75 34.11 108.37
N PRO A 242 -78.66 34.10 109.72
CA PRO A 242 -77.77 33.20 110.44
C PRO A 242 -78.38 31.84 110.77
N SER A 243 -77.50 30.82 110.80
CA SER A 243 -77.64 29.44 111.33
C SER A 243 -78.67 28.54 110.63
N ASP A 244 -78.48 27.24 110.40
CA ASP A 244 -77.61 26.24 111.03
C ASP A 244 -77.43 25.04 110.08
N GLU A 245 -76.55 24.13 110.48
CA GLU A 245 -76.09 22.85 109.93
C GLU A 245 -76.95 22.06 108.90
N ASP A 246 -76.19 21.35 108.05
CA ASP A 246 -76.51 20.13 107.31
C ASP A 246 -77.64 20.20 106.25
N ALA A 247 -77.24 20.64 105.05
CA ALA A 247 -77.71 20.01 103.83
C ALA A 247 -76.52 19.73 102.90
N LYS A 248 -76.16 18.44 102.83
CA LYS A 248 -75.54 17.84 101.64
C LYS A 248 -76.48 18.07 100.45
N GLU A 249 -76.38 19.22 99.83
CA GLU A 249 -76.96 19.49 98.53
C GLU A 249 -75.82 20.06 97.70
N LEU A 250 -75.51 19.34 96.61
CA LEU A 250 -74.47 19.69 95.64
C LEU A 250 -74.47 21.20 95.43
N ASN A 251 -73.37 21.88 95.78
CA ASN A 251 -73.26 23.32 95.61
C ASN A 251 -73.58 23.63 94.14
N PRO A 252 -74.75 24.23 93.82
CA PRO A 252 -75.19 24.39 92.44
C PRO A 252 -74.21 25.28 91.66
N ARG A 253 -73.48 26.14 92.40
CA ARG A 253 -72.34 26.91 91.90
C ARG A 253 -71.18 26.04 91.43
N LYS A 254 -70.71 25.09 92.25
CA LYS A 254 -69.55 24.25 91.91
C LYS A 254 -69.79 23.40 90.65
N HIS A 255 -71.00 22.87 90.49
CA HIS A 255 -71.36 22.13 89.28
C HIS A 255 -71.42 23.02 88.02
N LEU A 256 -71.94 24.24 88.14
CA LEU A 256 -71.97 25.21 87.03
C LEU A 256 -70.57 25.72 86.65
N GLU A 257 -69.68 25.89 87.62
CA GLU A 257 -68.28 26.27 87.37
C GLU A 257 -67.50 25.12 86.70
N GLU A 258 -67.73 23.86 87.09
CA GLU A 258 -67.13 22.69 86.44
C GLU A 258 -67.64 22.49 85.00
N GLU A 259 -68.97 22.62 84.76
CA GLU A 259 -69.51 22.62 83.40
C GLU A 259 -69.00 23.82 82.58
N TYR A 260 -68.85 25.00 83.18
CA TYR A 260 -68.26 26.16 82.50
C TYR A 260 -66.84 25.85 82.02
N LEU A 261 -65.98 25.30 82.89
CA LEU A 261 -64.59 24.96 82.57
C LEU A 261 -64.49 23.88 81.49
N ASP A 262 -65.37 22.88 81.51
CA ASP A 262 -65.42 21.84 80.47
C ASP A 262 -65.76 22.45 79.10
N TYR A 263 -66.78 23.31 79.04
CA TYR A 263 -67.14 24.00 77.79
C TYR A 263 -66.08 25.05 77.37
N GLU A 264 -65.46 25.75 78.31
CA GLU A 264 -64.35 26.69 78.04
C GLU A 264 -63.16 25.96 77.42
N ALA A 265 -62.69 24.87 78.06
CA ALA A 265 -61.60 24.06 77.56
C ALA A 265 -61.91 23.48 76.18
N LYS A 266 -63.15 23.01 75.97
CA LYS A 266 -63.61 22.50 74.68
C LYS A 266 -63.60 23.56 73.59
N ILE A 267 -64.14 24.75 73.87
CA ILE A 267 -64.17 25.89 72.93
C ILE A 267 -62.73 26.33 72.56
N ILE A 268 -61.85 26.50 73.56
CA ILE A 268 -60.45 26.90 73.33
C ILE A 268 -59.70 25.85 72.51
N THR A 269 -59.90 24.56 72.82
CA THR A 269 -59.27 23.47 72.08
C THR A 269 -59.75 23.45 70.63
N THR A 270 -61.06 23.61 70.38
CA THR A 270 -61.62 23.70 69.02
C THR A 270 -61.03 24.88 68.26
N PHE A 271 -60.91 26.06 68.88
CA PHE A 271 -60.27 27.21 68.25
C PHE A 271 -58.79 26.96 67.90
N SER A 272 -58.02 26.33 68.79
CA SER A 272 -56.63 25.95 68.53
C SER A 272 -56.49 24.99 67.33
N VAL A 273 -57.41 24.02 67.21
CA VAL A 273 -57.46 23.10 66.06
C VAL A 273 -57.78 23.85 64.77
N VAL A 274 -58.75 24.78 64.81
CA VAL A 274 -59.10 25.62 63.65
C VAL A 274 -57.93 26.51 63.22
N ASP A 275 -57.16 27.07 64.17
CA ASP A 275 -55.98 27.88 63.86
C ASP A 275 -54.87 27.05 63.21
N ASN A 276 -54.65 25.82 63.71
CA ASN A 276 -53.72 24.88 63.09
C ASN A 276 -54.17 24.51 61.66
N MET A 277 -55.45 24.23 61.47
CA MET A 277 -56.01 23.97 60.14
C MET A 277 -55.83 25.17 59.22
N LYS A 278 -56.10 26.39 59.70
CA LYS A 278 -55.92 27.64 58.95
C LYS A 278 -54.48 27.84 58.49
N ASP A 279 -53.52 27.61 59.38
CA ASP A 279 -52.09 27.70 59.07
C ASP A 279 -51.68 26.67 57.99
N GLN A 280 -52.13 25.42 58.10
CA GLN A 280 -51.91 24.39 57.07
C GLN A 280 -52.59 24.71 55.74
N PHE A 281 -53.76 25.38 55.78
CA PHE A 281 -54.47 25.83 54.60
C PHE A 281 -53.71 26.93 53.84
N CYS A 282 -53.21 27.92 54.58
CA CYS A 282 -52.48 29.07 54.04
C CYS A 282 -51.04 28.75 53.61
N LYS A 283 -50.34 27.83 54.30
CA LYS A 283 -48.94 27.47 53.97
C LYS A 283 -48.76 26.89 52.57
N HIS A 284 -49.77 26.21 52.04
CA HIS A 284 -49.72 25.59 50.71
C HIS A 284 -50.29 26.48 49.59
N GLU A 285 -50.67 27.73 49.87
CA GLU A 285 -51.26 28.65 48.89
C GLU A 285 -50.27 29.07 47.78
N THR A 286 -48.97 28.89 47.99
CA THR A 286 -47.91 29.13 46.98
C THR A 286 -47.83 28.08 45.87
N LEU A 287 -48.49 26.92 46.00
CA LEU A 287 -48.35 25.78 45.06
C LEU A 287 -49.69 25.30 44.50
N SER A 288 -50.49 26.20 43.92
CA SER A 288 -51.76 25.85 43.22
C SER A 288 -53.02 25.75 44.08
N ARG A 289 -52.96 25.91 45.42
CA ARG A 289 -54.18 25.77 46.22
C ARG A 289 -55.21 26.85 45.85
N LYS A 290 -56.24 26.46 45.12
CA LYS A 290 -57.35 27.33 44.73
C LYS A 290 -58.19 27.55 45.98
N GLY A 291 -57.81 28.53 46.79
CA GLY A 291 -58.45 28.78 48.07
C GLY A 291 -59.96 28.93 47.91
N ASP A 292 -60.70 27.86 48.24
CA ASP A 292 -62.14 27.81 48.03
C ASP A 292 -62.78 28.94 48.83
N PRO A 293 -63.52 29.85 48.17
CA PRO A 293 -64.15 30.98 48.84
C PRO A 293 -65.06 30.54 49.99
N LYS A 294 -65.65 29.35 49.93
CA LYS A 294 -66.51 28.78 50.98
C LYS A 294 -65.72 28.38 52.22
N VAL A 295 -64.55 27.77 52.06
CA VAL A 295 -63.67 27.41 53.19
C VAL A 295 -63.14 28.68 53.86
N LYS A 296 -62.76 29.69 53.06
CA LYS A 296 -62.36 31.02 53.56
C LYS A 296 -63.49 31.70 54.33
N GLU A 297 -64.72 31.60 53.85
CA GLU A 297 -65.91 32.13 54.54
C GLU A 297 -66.15 31.42 55.89
N LEU A 298 -66.01 30.10 55.96
CA LEU A 298 -66.14 29.35 57.22
C LEU A 298 -65.09 29.75 58.26
N PHE A 299 -63.83 29.96 57.86
CA PHE A 299 -62.81 30.49 58.77
C PHE A 299 -63.20 31.87 59.31
N ASN A 300 -63.72 32.76 58.45
CA ASN A 300 -64.18 34.09 58.87
C ASN A 300 -65.38 34.02 59.82
N ASP A 301 -66.30 33.07 59.60
CA ASP A 301 -67.46 32.89 60.47
C ASP A 301 -67.08 32.32 61.84
N ILE A 302 -66.13 31.39 61.89
CA ILE A 302 -65.59 30.89 63.18
C ILE A 302 -64.82 32.00 63.90
N GLU A 303 -64.11 32.87 63.18
CA GLU A 303 -63.46 34.04 63.76
C GLU A 303 -64.47 35.02 64.38
N LYS A 304 -65.65 35.22 63.76
CA LYS A 304 -66.72 36.00 64.37
C LYS A 304 -67.21 35.35 65.68
N LEU A 305 -67.39 34.03 65.69
CA LEU A 305 -67.75 33.29 66.91
C LEU A 305 -66.68 33.42 68.01
N ARG A 306 -65.39 33.48 67.64
CA ARG A 306 -64.30 33.76 68.58
C ARG A 306 -64.47 35.14 69.23
N VAL A 307 -64.73 36.17 68.44
CA VAL A 307 -64.99 37.53 68.96
C VAL A 307 -66.23 37.54 69.88
N GLU A 308 -67.29 36.81 69.54
CA GLU A 308 -68.47 36.66 70.40
C GLU A 308 -68.14 35.98 71.75
N PHE A 309 -67.31 34.93 71.72
CA PHE A 309 -66.85 34.25 72.92
C PHE A 309 -65.97 35.14 73.80
N GLU A 310 -65.02 35.87 73.21
CA GLU A 310 -64.13 36.80 73.92
C GLU A 310 -64.89 38.00 74.54
N ALA A 311 -66.05 38.36 73.99
CA ALA A 311 -66.91 39.40 74.54
C ALA A 311 -67.68 38.96 75.81
N ILE A 312 -67.80 37.65 76.07
CA ILE A 312 -68.40 37.13 77.30
C ILE A 312 -67.37 37.28 78.43
N GLU A 313 -67.64 38.17 79.38
CA GLU A 313 -66.76 38.39 80.53
C GLU A 313 -66.60 37.10 81.35
N ARG A 314 -65.35 36.63 81.50
CA ARG A 314 -65.01 35.42 82.26
C ARG A 314 -65.41 35.61 83.73
N PRO A 315 -66.29 34.77 84.30
CA PRO A 315 -66.68 34.86 85.71
C PRO A 315 -65.52 34.54 86.65
N THR A 316 -65.56 35.09 87.87
CA THR A 316 -64.65 34.67 88.95
C THR A 316 -65.07 33.29 89.46
N LEU A 317 -64.28 32.25 89.12
CA LEU A 317 -64.54 30.86 89.51
C LEU A 317 -63.88 30.54 90.85
N GLU A 318 -64.66 30.07 91.83
CA GLU A 318 -64.14 29.68 93.15
C GLU A 318 -63.30 28.39 93.06
N ILE A 319 -63.58 27.52 92.09
CA ILE A 319 -62.81 26.31 91.81
C ILE A 319 -61.36 26.61 91.37
N GLU A 320 -61.12 27.74 90.69
CA GLU A 320 -59.78 28.13 90.24
C GLU A 320 -59.00 28.94 91.29
N THR A 321 -59.68 29.51 92.30
CA THR A 321 -59.01 30.21 93.41
C THR A 321 -58.40 29.19 94.38
N PRO A 322 -57.07 29.10 94.49
CA PRO A 322 -56.45 28.24 95.48
C PRO A 322 -56.69 28.84 96.86
N LYS A 323 -57.17 28.06 97.83
CA LYS A 323 -56.86 28.35 99.23
C LYS A 323 -55.34 28.32 99.35
N ILE A 324 -54.76 29.51 99.54
CA ILE A 324 -53.34 29.76 99.72
C ILE A 324 -52.80 28.86 100.83
N ASP A 325 -51.83 28.01 100.49
CA ASP A 325 -50.64 27.70 101.29
C ASP A 325 -49.57 27.07 100.35
N THR A 326 -48.62 27.91 99.93
CA THR A 326 -47.34 27.55 99.25
C THR A 326 -46.28 27.10 100.28
N PRO A 327 -45.09 26.51 99.93
CA PRO A 327 -44.40 26.52 98.62
C PRO A 327 -43.65 25.22 98.19
N ASN A 328 -43.23 25.21 96.91
CA ASN A 328 -41.84 25.04 96.42
C ASN A 328 -41.50 23.95 95.37
N GLU A 329 -41.00 24.47 94.23
CA GLU A 329 -39.80 24.11 93.46
C GLU A 329 -39.70 22.86 92.54
N ASN A 330 -39.55 23.22 91.25
CA ASN A 330 -38.48 22.84 90.32
C ASN A 330 -38.40 21.41 89.77
N MET A 331 -38.72 21.25 88.48
CA MET A 331 -37.90 20.46 87.55
C MET A 331 -37.85 21.11 86.16
N GLN A 332 -36.66 21.58 85.79
CA GLN A 332 -36.30 22.04 84.44
C GLN A 332 -36.15 20.85 83.49
N MET A 333 -36.75 20.99 82.30
CA MET A 333 -36.32 20.32 81.07
C MET A 333 -34.95 20.85 80.64
N VAL A 334 -34.06 19.96 80.20
CA VAL A 334 -32.94 20.29 79.31
C VAL A 334 -33.20 19.63 77.96
N LEU A 335 -33.27 20.49 76.94
CA LEU A 335 -33.12 20.19 75.52
C LEU A 335 -31.64 19.97 75.20
N GLU A 336 -31.31 18.95 74.41
CA GLU A 336 -30.33 18.97 73.30
C GLU A 336 -30.30 17.57 72.67
N SER A 337 -30.75 17.38 71.43
CA SER A 337 -30.20 17.83 70.14
C SER A 337 -29.01 17.01 69.64
N THR A 338 -29.29 16.39 68.50
CA THR A 338 -28.39 16.04 67.38
C THR A 338 -27.70 14.67 67.36
N GLN A 339 -27.99 14.01 66.24
CA GLN A 339 -27.59 12.71 65.73
C GLN A 339 -26.07 12.51 65.54
N PRO A 340 -25.62 11.24 65.48
CA PRO A 340 -24.30 10.85 64.99
C PRO A 340 -24.24 10.70 63.46
N LYS A 341 -23.00 10.77 62.95
CA LYS A 341 -22.52 10.37 61.61
C LYS A 341 -23.13 9.07 61.08
N PRO A 342 -23.14 8.92 59.74
CA PRO A 342 -22.35 7.84 59.11
C PRO A 342 -21.59 8.38 57.88
N ASP A 343 -20.33 8.06 57.60
CA ASP A 343 -19.71 6.77 57.28
C ASP A 343 -20.29 6.10 56.01
N ASN A 344 -19.46 6.01 54.95
CA ASN A 344 -19.64 5.06 53.86
C ASN A 344 -18.35 4.85 53.05
N THR A 345 -17.59 3.84 53.46
CA THR A 345 -17.36 2.57 52.74
C THR A 345 -17.15 2.57 51.21
N LYS A 346 -15.89 2.24 50.81
CA LYS A 346 -15.39 1.35 49.71
C LYS A 346 -15.81 1.69 48.25
N ALA A 347 -15.03 1.45 47.19
CA ALA A 347 -14.05 0.40 46.93
C ALA A 347 -13.10 0.75 45.75
N LYS A 348 -11.95 0.06 45.76
CA LYS A 348 -11.02 -0.28 44.65
C LYS A 348 -11.66 -0.42 43.25
N THR A 349 -10.90 -0.13 42.19
CA THR A 349 -10.15 -1.12 41.39
C THR A 349 -9.28 -0.43 40.32
N GLU A 350 -8.07 -0.98 40.16
CA GLU A 350 -7.02 -0.66 39.19
C GLU A 350 -7.39 -1.04 37.75
N ALA A 351 -6.86 -0.32 36.75
CA ALA A 351 -6.06 -0.89 35.66
C ALA A 351 -5.82 0.15 34.55
N GLN A 352 -4.55 0.47 34.27
CA GLN A 352 -3.90 0.13 33.00
C GLN A 352 -2.42 0.59 33.04
N PRO A 353 -1.44 -0.30 32.77
CA PRO A 353 -0.05 0.08 32.59
C PRO A 353 0.21 0.50 31.14
N LEU A 354 0.93 1.61 31.01
CA LEU A 354 1.49 2.17 29.80
C LEU A 354 2.59 1.22 29.29
N LEU A 355 2.44 0.66 28.09
CA LEU A 355 3.46 -0.19 27.48
C LEU A 355 4.51 0.68 26.75
N ASP A 356 5.76 0.40 27.10
CA ASP A 356 7.01 1.06 26.71
C ASP A 356 7.51 0.55 25.34
N PRO A 357 7.66 1.42 24.32
CA PRO A 357 8.18 1.07 22.99
C PRO A 357 9.64 0.57 22.97
N ALA A 358 10.40 0.74 24.06
CA ALA A 358 11.81 0.35 24.12
C ALA A 358 12.03 -1.17 24.26
N ALA A 359 11.03 -1.92 24.72
CA ALA A 359 11.15 -3.37 24.93
C ALA A 359 10.99 -4.20 23.64
N GLU A 360 10.40 -3.64 22.58
CA GLU A 360 10.25 -4.36 21.29
C GLU A 360 11.51 -4.28 20.41
N LEU A 361 12.33 -3.24 20.55
CA LEU A 361 13.61 -3.14 19.84
C LEU A 361 14.64 -4.20 20.31
N ALA A 362 14.61 -4.54 21.60
CA ALA A 362 15.49 -5.57 22.15
C ALA A 362 15.14 -7.00 21.70
N LYS A 363 13.91 -7.22 21.17
CA LYS A 363 13.45 -8.53 20.71
C LYS A 363 13.76 -8.78 19.23
N LEU A 364 13.85 -7.73 18.40
CA LEU A 364 14.27 -7.84 17.00
C LEU A 364 15.80 -7.98 16.83
N GLU A 365 16.61 -7.42 17.73
CA GLU A 365 18.07 -7.54 17.66
C GLU A 365 18.57 -8.96 18.03
N SER A 366 17.73 -9.75 18.72
CA SER A 366 18.01 -11.15 19.09
C SER A 366 17.63 -12.17 17.99
N GLU A 367 16.92 -11.77 16.92
CA GLU A 367 16.63 -12.64 15.78
C GLU A 367 17.67 -12.52 14.64
N PHE A 368 18.62 -11.59 14.73
CA PHE A 368 19.77 -11.56 13.84
C PHE A 368 20.90 -12.47 14.35
N GLY A 369 20.62 -13.76 14.33
CA GLY A 369 21.58 -14.82 14.59
C GLY A 369 22.71 -14.83 13.56
N LYS A 370 23.87 -14.33 13.98
CA LYS A 370 25.20 -14.96 13.87
C LYS A 370 25.39 -15.91 12.66
N GLY A 371 25.76 -15.33 11.53
CA GLY A 371 26.25 -16.03 10.33
C GLY A 371 27.61 -15.50 9.89
N SER A 372 28.57 -15.38 10.81
CA SER A 372 29.97 -15.11 10.49
C SER A 372 30.77 -16.37 10.77
N GLN A 373 31.01 -17.16 9.73
CA GLN A 373 32.02 -18.21 9.74
C GLN A 373 32.72 -18.28 8.38
N ASP A 374 33.92 -17.71 8.37
CA ASP A 374 35.11 -18.06 7.60
C ASP A 374 35.00 -18.14 6.07
N TYR A 375 35.38 -17.04 5.43
CA TYR A 375 35.93 -17.05 4.08
C TYR A 375 37.26 -17.82 4.09
N SER A 376 37.26 -19.03 3.54
CA SER A 376 38.48 -19.72 3.14
C SER A 376 39.00 -19.11 1.82
N THR A 377 40.05 -18.29 1.92
CA THR A 377 40.88 -17.87 0.78
C THR A 377 41.94 -18.92 0.48
N GLU A 378 41.57 -20.03 -0.16
CA GLU A 378 42.56 -20.99 -0.70
C GLU A 378 41.95 -21.94 -1.75
N GLU A 379 41.47 -21.43 -2.89
CA GLU A 379 41.30 -22.24 -4.12
C GLU A 379 41.13 -21.35 -5.37
N ILE A 380 42.16 -20.55 -5.68
CA ILE A 380 42.32 -19.96 -7.01
C ILE A 380 43.72 -20.34 -7.48
N GLY A 381 43.82 -21.35 -8.35
CA GLY A 381 45.06 -21.65 -9.08
C GLY A 381 45.28 -23.11 -9.47
N ASP A 382 44.59 -23.58 -10.52
CA ASP A 382 45.03 -24.61 -11.50
C ASP A 382 43.86 -24.81 -12.48
N TRP A 383 43.70 -24.08 -13.60
CA TRP A 383 44.42 -24.16 -14.88
C TRP A 383 44.57 -25.57 -15.48
N GLU A 384 43.44 -26.28 -15.64
CA GLU A 384 43.33 -27.32 -16.68
C GLU A 384 43.10 -26.66 -18.06
N PHE A 385 44.16 -26.14 -18.66
CA PHE A 385 44.16 -25.73 -20.09
C PHE A 385 45.39 -26.27 -20.86
N ASP A 386 46.03 -27.34 -20.36
CA ASP A 386 47.20 -27.96 -21.02
C ASP A 386 46.87 -29.30 -21.72
N GLU A 387 45.62 -29.78 -21.70
CA GLU A 387 45.24 -31.02 -22.41
C GLU A 387 44.99 -30.78 -23.91
N LEU A 388 44.60 -29.56 -24.34
CA LEU A 388 44.28 -29.24 -25.73
C LEU A 388 45.48 -28.78 -26.58
N GLU A 389 46.61 -28.40 -25.97
CA GLU A 389 47.83 -28.05 -26.73
C GLU A 389 48.63 -29.30 -27.16
N ARG A 390 48.33 -30.46 -26.57
CA ARG A 390 48.98 -31.76 -26.89
C ARG A 390 48.37 -32.45 -28.11
N GLU A 391 47.14 -32.13 -28.49
CA GLU A 391 46.53 -32.65 -29.73
C GLU A 391 46.97 -31.90 -31.00
N LEU A 392 47.43 -30.65 -30.89
CA LEU A 392 47.90 -29.88 -32.05
C LEU A 392 49.34 -30.23 -32.46
N ARG A 393 50.15 -30.81 -31.56
CA ARG A 393 51.54 -31.24 -31.86
C ARG A 393 51.66 -32.70 -32.33
N ALA A 394 50.59 -33.49 -32.30
CA ALA A 394 50.59 -34.88 -32.77
C ALA A 394 50.13 -35.05 -34.24
N GLY A 395 49.70 -33.98 -34.91
CA GLY A 395 49.21 -34.00 -36.29
C GLY A 395 50.28 -33.89 -37.39
N ASP A 396 51.50 -33.45 -37.06
CA ASP A 396 52.60 -33.28 -38.02
C ASP A 396 53.61 -34.43 -37.92
N THR A 397 53.22 -35.63 -38.32
CA THR A 397 54.19 -36.61 -38.88
C THR A 397 53.47 -37.55 -39.84
N ALA A 398 53.34 -37.13 -41.10
CA ALA A 398 53.32 -38.07 -42.21
C ALA A 398 54.76 -38.46 -42.55
N PRO A 399 55.11 -39.74 -42.77
CA PRO A 399 56.22 -40.08 -43.63
C PRO A 399 55.68 -40.46 -45.00
N GLY A 400 56.05 -39.67 -46.00
CA GLY A 400 56.02 -40.11 -47.38
C GLY A 400 57.08 -41.19 -47.61
N LYS A 401 56.64 -42.33 -48.14
CA LYS A 401 57.26 -43.05 -49.27
C LYS A 401 56.33 -44.12 -49.82
#